data_AF-M6S2A2-F1
#
_entry.id   AF-M6S2A2-F1
#
_cell.length_a   1.000
_cell.length_b   1.000
_cell.length_c   1.000
_cell.angle_alpha   90.00
_cell.angle_beta   90.00
_cell.angle_gamma   90.00
#
_symmetry.space_group_name_H-M   'P 1'
#
loop_
_entity.id
_entity.type
_entity.pdbx_description
1 polymer ?
#
loop_
_entity_poly.entity_id
_entity_poly.type
_entity_poly.pdbx_seq_one_letter_code
_entity_poly.pdbx_strand_id
1 'polypeptide(L)'
;MKPFLNNFKEQFSLIETYLNSNLETVSKIPGIDTNSVSFIQNLFQELGELGIDKQLLFDPSIIRGFDYYTGCIFEVFDTNPENRRSLYGGGRYDNLIGLFSKEQLSGIGFGLGDVTLKNLLEGHNLIPNLSREKTIFLPIMDESLFVDTFKLSKELRENEILTETMLDSAKIGKQIQIAEKKGYRYVLFLGESEIRTETVQIKDLISGEQKSLPRKGLSDTLKKDFQL
;
A
#
# COMPACT_ATOMS: atom_id res chain seq x y z
N MET A 1 -15.52 16.23 -33.17
CA MET A 1 -16.78 16.02 -32.41
C MET A 1 -17.79 17.06 -32.88
N LYS A 2 -18.96 16.67 -33.39
CA LYS A 2 -20.03 17.64 -33.65
C LYS A 2 -20.70 17.96 -32.31
N PRO A 3 -20.99 19.24 -32.01
CA PRO A 3 -21.67 19.59 -30.77
C PRO A 3 -23.07 18.97 -30.70
N PHE A 4 -23.47 18.58 -29.49
CA PHE A 4 -24.78 17.95 -29.23
C PHE A 4 -25.96 18.89 -29.53
N LEU A 5 -25.75 20.21 -29.38
CA LEU A 5 -26.70 21.26 -29.72
C LEU A 5 -26.03 22.32 -30.60
N ASN A 6 -26.82 23.05 -31.41
CA ASN A 6 -26.27 24.04 -32.35
C ASN A 6 -26.09 25.45 -31.74
N ASN A 7 -26.44 25.65 -30.47
CA ASN A 7 -26.39 26.95 -29.77
C ASN A 7 -25.62 26.85 -28.44
N PHE A 8 -24.65 27.75 -28.25
CA PHE A 8 -23.80 27.82 -27.06
C PHE A 8 -24.57 28.04 -25.75
N LYS A 9 -25.61 28.87 -25.74
CA LYS A 9 -26.39 29.14 -24.51
C LYS A 9 -27.12 27.90 -24.00
N GLU A 10 -27.67 27.12 -24.92
CA GLU A 10 -28.38 25.88 -24.60
C GLU A 10 -27.41 24.79 -24.13
N GLN A 11 -26.20 24.73 -24.72
CA GLN A 11 -25.14 23.82 -24.25
C GLN A 11 -24.71 24.15 -22.82
N PHE A 12 -24.48 25.43 -22.50
CA PHE A 12 -24.08 25.83 -21.15
C PHE A 12 -25.14 25.47 -20.12
N SER A 13 -26.41 25.78 -20.42
CA SER A 13 -27.53 25.45 -19.53
C SER A 13 -27.68 23.93 -19.34
N LEU A 14 -27.43 23.13 -20.38
CA LEU A 14 -27.44 21.68 -20.27
C LEU A 14 -26.31 21.14 -19.38
N ILE A 15 -25.09 21.69 -19.53
CA ILE A 15 -23.94 21.31 -18.69
C ILE A 15 -24.20 21.70 -17.23
N GLU A 16 -24.70 22.91 -16.99
CA GLU A 16 -25.05 23.37 -15.64
C GLU A 16 -26.14 22.48 -15.02
N THR A 17 -27.15 22.10 -15.80
CA THR A 17 -28.19 21.16 -15.35
C THR A 17 -27.60 19.79 -15.03
N TYR A 18 -26.67 19.30 -15.84
CA TYR A 18 -25.99 18.03 -15.62
C TYR A 18 -25.13 18.05 -14.36
N LEU A 19 -24.29 19.08 -14.19
CA LEU A 19 -23.40 19.21 -13.03
C LEU A 19 -24.16 19.40 -11.71
N ASN A 20 -25.38 19.95 -11.75
CA ASN A 20 -26.24 20.09 -10.57
C ASN A 20 -27.25 18.94 -10.41
N SER A 21 -27.19 17.91 -11.25
CA SER A 21 -28.10 16.78 -11.17
C SER A 21 -27.69 15.77 -10.10
N ASN A 22 -28.67 15.04 -9.59
CA ASN A 22 -28.49 13.89 -8.73
C ASN A 22 -29.00 12.60 -9.39
N LEU A 23 -28.84 11.48 -8.67
CA LEU A 23 -29.20 10.14 -9.13
C LEU A 23 -30.68 9.99 -9.56
N GLU A 24 -31.60 10.80 -9.03
CA GLU A 24 -33.02 10.78 -9.40
C GLU A 24 -33.33 11.67 -10.62
N THR A 25 -32.58 12.75 -10.79
CA THR A 25 -32.84 13.78 -11.81
C THR A 25 -32.05 13.59 -13.09
N VAL A 26 -30.90 12.90 -13.06
CA VAL A 26 -29.98 12.80 -14.19
C VAL A 26 -30.61 12.12 -15.41
N SER A 27 -31.56 11.19 -15.20
CA SER A 27 -32.33 10.54 -16.28
C SER A 27 -33.24 11.48 -17.06
N LYS A 28 -33.56 12.67 -16.51
CA LYS A 28 -34.42 13.67 -17.16
C LYS A 28 -33.66 14.55 -18.15
N ILE A 29 -32.33 14.42 -18.19
CA ILE A 29 -31.46 15.26 -19.02
C ILE A 29 -31.41 14.69 -20.45
N PRO A 30 -31.70 15.51 -21.48
CA PRO A 30 -31.64 15.06 -22.86
C PRO A 30 -30.26 14.49 -23.24
N GLY A 31 -30.25 13.30 -23.85
CA GLY A 31 -29.03 12.65 -24.34
C GLY A 31 -28.35 11.71 -23.35
N ILE A 32 -28.82 11.64 -22.10
CA ILE A 32 -28.37 10.65 -21.13
C ILE A 32 -29.00 9.30 -21.42
N ASP A 33 -28.18 8.24 -21.42
CA ASP A 33 -28.65 6.86 -21.56
C ASP A 33 -29.35 6.40 -20.27
N THR A 34 -30.64 6.11 -20.36
CA THR A 34 -31.46 5.68 -19.22
C THR A 34 -31.04 4.32 -18.69
N ASN A 35 -30.47 3.43 -19.51
CA ASN A 35 -29.98 2.13 -19.03
C ASN A 35 -28.79 2.30 -18.10
N SER A 36 -27.85 3.19 -18.45
CA SER A 36 -26.73 3.56 -17.60
C SER A 36 -27.19 4.17 -16.27
N VAL A 37 -28.21 5.03 -16.28
CA VAL A 37 -28.77 5.60 -15.04
C VAL A 37 -29.38 4.51 -14.16
N SER A 38 -30.20 3.63 -14.73
CA SER A 38 -30.79 2.49 -14.00
C SER A 38 -29.73 1.57 -13.43
N PHE A 39 -28.64 1.31 -14.17
CA PHE A 39 -27.51 0.53 -13.67
C PHE A 39 -26.87 1.18 -12.43
N ILE A 40 -26.60 2.49 -12.47
CA ILE A 40 -26.04 3.20 -11.31
C ILE A 40 -27.03 3.23 -10.13
N GLN A 41 -28.32 3.41 -10.38
CA GLN A 41 -29.36 3.35 -9.34
C GLN A 41 -29.39 1.99 -8.64
N ASN A 42 -29.39 0.90 -9.41
CA ASN A 42 -29.35 -0.45 -8.85
C ASN A 42 -28.05 -0.69 -8.08
N LEU A 43 -26.91 -0.23 -8.62
CA LEU A 43 -25.63 -0.34 -7.94
C LEU A 43 -25.65 0.39 -6.59
N PHE A 44 -26.19 1.60 -6.52
CA PHE A 44 -26.33 2.35 -5.27
C PHE A 44 -27.23 1.61 -4.26
N GLN A 45 -28.34 1.02 -4.73
CA GLN A 45 -29.22 0.24 -3.88
C GLN A 45 -28.51 -1.01 -3.32
N GLU A 46 -27.90 -1.82 -4.19
CA GLU A 46 -27.19 -3.05 -3.82
C GLU A 46 -26.06 -2.77 -2.83
N LEU A 47 -25.26 -1.74 -3.10
CA LEU A 47 -24.19 -1.32 -2.19
C LEU A 47 -24.76 -0.78 -0.86
N GLY A 48 -25.92 -0.11 -0.89
CA GLY A 48 -26.63 0.29 0.32
C GLY A 48 -27.12 -0.90 1.15
N GLU A 49 -27.65 -1.95 0.51
CA GLU A 49 -28.04 -3.21 1.16
C GLU A 49 -26.83 -3.94 1.78
N LEU A 50 -25.63 -3.74 1.22
CA LEU A 50 -24.35 -4.22 1.78
C LEU A 50 -23.79 -3.32 2.91
N GLY A 51 -24.47 -2.22 3.25
CA GLY A 51 -24.13 -1.36 4.39
C GLY A 51 -23.03 -0.34 4.11
N ILE A 52 -22.79 0.02 2.84
CA ILE A 52 -21.83 1.06 2.45
C ILE A 52 -22.50 2.33 1.91
N ASP A 53 -23.81 2.50 2.13
CA ASP A 53 -24.61 3.65 1.71
C ASP A 53 -23.99 5.00 2.11
N LYS A 54 -23.42 5.07 3.32
CA LYS A 54 -22.84 6.32 3.86
C LYS A 54 -21.57 6.78 3.15
N GLN A 55 -20.91 5.89 2.41
CA GLN A 55 -19.70 6.20 1.65
C GLN A 55 -19.99 6.51 0.17
N LEU A 56 -21.25 6.39 -0.26
CA LEU A 56 -21.63 6.63 -1.66
C LEU A 56 -22.15 8.05 -1.84
N LEU A 57 -21.54 8.77 -2.77
CA LEU A 57 -22.02 10.05 -3.27
C LEU A 57 -22.06 9.97 -4.79
N PHE A 58 -23.23 10.24 -5.37
CA PHE A 58 -23.32 10.45 -6.80
C PHE A 58 -22.83 11.86 -7.13
N ASP A 59 -21.81 11.96 -7.96
CA ASP A 59 -21.26 13.23 -8.43
C ASP A 59 -21.12 13.21 -9.96
N PRO A 60 -21.94 13.98 -10.69
CA PRO A 60 -21.90 14.03 -12.15
C PRO A 60 -20.63 14.71 -12.69
N SER A 61 -19.87 15.43 -11.85
CA SER A 61 -18.63 16.10 -12.23
C SER A 61 -17.42 15.16 -12.30
N ILE A 62 -17.54 13.95 -11.73
CA ILE A 62 -16.49 12.93 -11.83
C ILE A 62 -16.41 12.46 -13.28
N ILE A 63 -15.27 12.75 -13.92
CA ILE A 63 -14.97 12.37 -15.29
C ILE A 63 -13.56 11.78 -15.31
N ARG A 64 -13.43 10.52 -15.75
CA ARG A 64 -12.15 9.81 -15.80
C ARG A 64 -11.99 9.04 -17.10
N GLY A 65 -10.74 8.92 -17.54
CA GLY A 65 -10.29 7.89 -18.50
C GLY A 65 -11.16 7.73 -19.74
N PHE A 66 -11.36 8.81 -20.49
CA PHE A 66 -12.15 8.83 -21.74
C PHE A 66 -11.74 7.75 -22.74
N ASP A 67 -10.49 7.31 -22.69
CA ASP A 67 -9.93 6.37 -23.66
C ASP A 67 -10.32 4.91 -23.37
N TYR A 68 -10.71 4.56 -22.14
CA TYR A 68 -10.86 3.15 -21.75
C TYR A 68 -11.99 2.80 -20.79
N TYR A 69 -12.55 3.74 -20.01
CA TYR A 69 -13.71 3.43 -19.19
C TYR A 69 -14.99 3.38 -20.05
N THR A 70 -15.80 2.36 -19.83
CA THR A 70 -17.01 2.06 -20.63
C THR A 70 -18.28 2.00 -19.79
N GLY A 71 -18.17 2.12 -18.46
CA GLY A 71 -19.30 2.01 -17.54
C GLY A 71 -19.11 2.88 -16.31
N CYS A 72 -19.47 2.37 -15.13
CA CYS A 72 -19.31 3.13 -13.89
C CYS A 72 -17.85 3.52 -13.65
N ILE A 73 -17.67 4.73 -13.17
CA ILE A 73 -16.40 5.25 -12.67
C ILE A 73 -16.61 5.75 -11.25
N PHE A 74 -15.55 5.76 -10.47
CA PHE A 74 -15.59 6.22 -9.09
C PHE A 74 -14.25 6.80 -8.67
N GLU A 75 -14.31 7.68 -7.68
CA GLU A 75 -13.16 8.21 -6.96
C GLU A 75 -13.42 8.06 -5.47
N VAL A 76 -12.38 7.76 -4.72
CA VAL A 76 -12.43 7.68 -3.26
C VAL A 76 -11.63 8.85 -2.70
N PHE A 77 -12.28 9.60 -1.81
CA PHE A 77 -11.72 10.77 -1.18
C PHE A 77 -11.55 10.54 0.32
N ASP A 78 -10.65 11.32 0.88
CA ASP A 78 -10.60 11.51 2.32
C ASP A 78 -11.84 12.30 2.78
N THR A 79 -12.33 12.00 3.98
CA THR A 79 -13.45 12.75 4.59
C THR A 79 -12.98 14.07 5.21
N ASN A 80 -11.67 14.26 5.36
CA ASN A 80 -11.09 15.52 5.81
C ASN A 80 -11.26 16.62 4.73
N PRO A 81 -11.96 17.72 5.02
CA PRO A 81 -12.23 18.79 4.03
C PRO A 81 -10.98 19.50 3.52
N GLU A 82 -9.86 19.40 4.25
CA GLU A 82 -8.57 19.96 3.85
C GLU A 82 -7.90 19.12 2.73
N ASN A 83 -8.27 17.85 2.59
CA ASN A 83 -7.75 16.97 1.56
C ASN A 83 -8.77 16.77 0.42
N ARG A 84 -8.75 17.71 -0.53
CA ARG A 84 -9.64 17.68 -1.71
C ARG A 84 -9.15 16.77 -2.83
N ARG A 85 -8.04 16.06 -2.64
CA ARG A 85 -7.46 15.20 -3.67
C ARG A 85 -8.01 13.79 -3.54
N SER A 86 -8.43 13.22 -4.67
CA SER A 86 -8.78 11.81 -4.76
C SER A 86 -7.59 10.94 -4.33
N LEU A 87 -7.85 10.00 -3.42
CA LEU A 87 -6.87 9.04 -2.93
C LEU A 87 -6.58 7.99 -4.01
N TYR A 88 -7.65 7.52 -4.64
CA TYR A 88 -7.65 6.55 -5.72
C TYR A 88 -8.94 6.63 -6.51
N GLY A 89 -8.90 6.13 -7.74
CA GLY A 89 -10.07 6.05 -8.60
C GLY A 89 -10.05 4.78 -9.43
N GLY A 90 -11.21 4.45 -9.95
CA GLY A 90 -11.43 3.23 -10.70
C GLY A 90 -12.66 3.32 -11.57
N GLY A 91 -12.96 2.20 -12.21
CA GLY A 91 -14.12 2.06 -13.05
C GLY A 91 -14.10 0.82 -13.91
N ARG A 92 -15.18 0.64 -14.66
CA ARG A 92 -15.40 -0.47 -15.58
C ARG A 92 -14.82 -0.16 -16.95
N TYR A 93 -14.05 -1.09 -17.51
CA TYR A 93 -13.37 -1.00 -18.81
C TYR A 93 -13.57 -2.29 -19.61
N ASP A 94 -14.66 -2.37 -20.38
CA ASP A 94 -15.02 -3.59 -21.11
C ASP A 94 -14.20 -3.81 -22.39
N ASN A 95 -13.61 -2.74 -22.92
CA ASN A 95 -12.95 -2.77 -24.23
C ASN A 95 -11.42 -2.77 -24.14
N LEU A 96 -10.84 -2.52 -22.96
CA LEU A 96 -9.40 -2.30 -22.80
C LEU A 96 -8.57 -3.52 -23.20
N ILE A 97 -8.99 -4.72 -22.77
CA ILE A 97 -8.28 -5.97 -23.09
C ILE A 97 -8.34 -6.28 -24.59
N GLY A 98 -9.47 -5.95 -25.24
CA GLY A 98 -9.67 -6.14 -26.67
C GLY A 98 -8.74 -5.31 -27.56
N LEU A 99 -8.06 -4.29 -27.00
CA LEU A 99 -7.02 -3.55 -27.73
C LEU A 99 -5.72 -4.36 -27.92
N PHE A 100 -5.51 -5.38 -27.07
CA PHE A 100 -4.27 -6.16 -27.03
C PHE A 100 -4.49 -7.67 -27.25
N SER A 101 -5.74 -8.13 -27.20
CA SER A 101 -6.14 -9.52 -27.37
C SER A 101 -7.34 -9.64 -28.31
N LYS A 102 -7.53 -10.83 -28.91
CA LYS A 102 -8.75 -11.16 -29.66
C LYS A 102 -9.95 -11.45 -28.75
N GLU A 103 -9.69 -11.64 -27.46
CA GLU A 103 -10.73 -11.86 -26.46
C GLU A 103 -11.26 -10.54 -25.94
N GLN A 104 -12.59 -10.43 -25.89
CA GLN A 104 -13.27 -9.31 -25.25
C GLN A 104 -13.65 -9.71 -23.83
N LEU A 105 -12.95 -9.13 -22.87
CA LEU A 105 -13.12 -9.41 -21.45
C LEU A 105 -13.47 -8.12 -20.72
N SER A 106 -14.60 -8.16 -20.00
CA SER A 106 -15.02 -7.11 -19.09
C SER A 106 -14.09 -7.02 -17.89
N GLY A 107 -13.65 -5.80 -17.56
CA GLY A 107 -12.86 -5.52 -16.37
C GLY A 107 -13.45 -4.41 -15.53
N ILE A 108 -13.24 -4.48 -14.22
CA ILE A 108 -13.43 -3.37 -13.29
C ILE A 108 -12.26 -3.38 -12.32
N GLY A 109 -11.75 -2.21 -11.97
CA GLY A 109 -10.60 -2.09 -11.10
C GLY A 109 -10.36 -0.65 -10.69
N PHE A 110 -9.39 -0.47 -9.80
CA PHE A 110 -8.96 0.83 -9.32
C PHE A 110 -7.44 0.87 -9.21
N GLY A 111 -6.89 2.08 -9.24
CA GLY A 111 -5.47 2.33 -9.01
C GLY A 111 -5.27 3.18 -7.76
N LEU A 112 -4.53 2.66 -6.78
CA LEU A 112 -4.12 3.38 -5.58
C LEU A 112 -2.66 3.80 -5.69
N GLY A 113 -2.40 5.10 -5.50
CA GLY A 113 -1.04 5.64 -5.43
C GLY A 113 -0.44 5.49 -4.04
N ASP A 114 0.80 5.02 -3.96
CA ASP A 114 1.58 4.98 -2.71
C ASP A 114 1.85 6.38 -2.15
N VAL A 115 2.11 7.37 -3.00
CA VAL A 115 2.31 8.77 -2.60
C VAL A 115 1.03 9.39 -2.03
N THR A 116 -0.14 9.14 -2.62
CA THR A 116 -1.41 9.68 -2.09
C THR A 116 -1.79 9.02 -0.78
N LEU A 117 -1.58 7.71 -0.66
CA LEU A 117 -1.76 6.99 0.61
C LEU A 117 -0.81 7.53 1.69
N LYS A 118 0.46 7.74 1.38
CA LYS A 118 1.42 8.30 2.33
C LYS A 118 0.99 9.69 2.81
N ASN A 119 0.59 10.58 1.90
CA ASN A 119 0.12 11.93 2.26
C ASN A 119 -1.12 11.90 3.16
N LEU A 120 -2.06 10.98 2.90
CA LEU A 120 -3.22 10.74 3.77
C LEU A 120 -2.75 10.35 5.18
N LEU A 121 -1.87 9.37 5.29
CA LEU A 121 -1.39 8.90 6.58
C LEU A 121 -0.62 9.99 7.34
N GLU A 122 0.23 10.77 6.66
CA GLU A 122 0.95 11.90 7.27
C GLU A 122 -0.03 12.99 7.74
N GLY A 123 -1.01 13.37 6.91
CA GLY A 123 -2.01 14.40 7.24
C GLY A 123 -2.89 14.04 8.44
N HIS A 124 -3.08 12.75 8.71
CA HIS A 124 -3.85 12.25 9.85
C HIS A 124 -2.99 11.75 11.02
N ASN A 125 -1.66 11.89 10.95
CA ASN A 125 -0.72 11.33 11.94
C ASN A 125 -0.89 9.81 12.15
N LEU A 126 -1.18 9.08 11.08
CA LEU A 126 -1.39 7.63 11.05
C LEU A 126 -0.15 6.85 10.58
N ILE A 127 0.96 7.52 10.28
CA ILE A 127 2.22 6.82 9.96
C ILE A 127 2.67 6.05 11.22
N PRO A 128 2.75 4.71 11.17
CA PRO A 128 3.20 3.94 12.31
C PRO A 128 4.67 4.23 12.61
N ASN A 129 5.11 3.92 13.82
CA ASN A 129 6.54 3.94 14.12
C ASN A 129 7.23 2.82 13.34
N LEU A 130 7.92 3.18 12.25
CA LEU A 130 8.70 2.26 11.41
C LEU A 130 10.14 2.07 11.91
N SER A 131 10.41 2.38 13.18
CA SER A 131 11.73 2.20 13.80
C SER A 131 12.16 0.73 13.79
N ARG A 132 13.45 0.52 13.56
CA ARG A 132 14.12 -0.78 13.58
C ARG A 132 14.91 -1.03 14.87
N GLU A 133 14.71 -0.18 15.88
CA GLU A 133 15.42 -0.30 17.17
C GLU A 133 15.17 -1.65 17.85
N LYS A 134 13.97 -2.22 17.69
CA LYS A 134 13.62 -3.55 18.22
C LYS A 134 13.82 -4.70 17.23
N THR A 135 14.40 -4.42 16.07
CA THR A 135 14.70 -5.44 15.07
C THR A 135 16.16 -5.84 15.21
N ILE A 136 16.45 -7.14 15.25
CA ILE A 136 17.81 -7.65 15.19
C ILE A 136 18.26 -7.63 13.73
N PHE A 137 19.44 -7.04 13.48
CA PHE A 137 20.10 -7.14 12.20
C PHE A 137 21.16 -8.27 12.23
N LEU A 138 21.04 -9.23 11.31
CA LEU A 138 22.02 -10.29 11.12
C LEU A 138 22.83 -10.05 9.84
N PRO A 139 24.10 -9.65 9.95
CA PRO A 139 24.93 -9.46 8.78
C PRO A 139 25.48 -10.79 8.25
N ILE A 140 25.60 -10.88 6.93
CA ILE A 140 26.28 -12.01 6.26
C ILE A 140 27.70 -11.58 5.93
N MET A 141 28.67 -12.01 6.75
CA MET A 141 30.06 -11.57 6.62
C MET A 141 30.81 -12.27 5.49
N ASP A 142 30.38 -13.48 5.16
CA ASP A 142 30.94 -14.34 4.12
C ASP A 142 29.82 -15.17 3.49
N GLU A 143 29.96 -15.53 2.21
CA GLU A 143 28.94 -16.30 1.48
C GLU A 143 28.72 -17.70 2.08
N SER A 144 29.76 -18.32 2.64
CA SER A 144 29.67 -19.62 3.33
C SER A 144 28.72 -19.60 4.54
N LEU A 145 28.53 -18.43 5.16
CA LEU A 145 27.68 -18.24 6.34
C LEU A 145 26.20 -18.01 5.99
N PHE A 146 25.86 -17.95 4.70
CA PHE A 146 24.50 -17.64 4.24
C PHE A 146 23.46 -18.59 4.85
N VAL A 147 23.67 -19.90 4.72
CA VAL A 147 22.71 -20.91 5.18
C VAL A 147 22.50 -20.85 6.68
N ASP A 148 23.57 -20.73 7.47
CA ASP A 148 23.48 -20.72 8.92
C ASP A 148 22.88 -19.41 9.46
N THR A 149 23.21 -18.29 8.83
CA THR A 149 22.58 -16.99 9.15
C THR A 149 21.08 -17.02 8.86
N PHE A 150 20.68 -17.61 7.74
CA PHE A 150 19.26 -17.75 7.40
C PHE A 150 18.51 -18.68 8.37
N LYS A 151 19.11 -19.80 8.77
CA LYS A 151 18.54 -20.69 9.80
C LYS A 151 18.33 -19.95 11.12
N LEU A 152 19.34 -19.22 11.59
CA LEU A 152 19.22 -18.41 12.80
C LEU A 152 18.14 -17.34 12.67
N SER A 153 18.10 -16.63 11.54
CA SER A 153 17.07 -15.61 11.30
C SER A 153 15.65 -16.20 11.31
N LYS A 154 15.48 -17.44 10.81
CA LYS A 154 14.21 -18.16 10.82
C LYS A 154 13.81 -18.53 12.25
N GLU A 155 14.73 -19.11 13.02
CA GLU A 155 14.51 -19.48 14.42
C GLU A 155 14.08 -18.27 15.27
N LEU A 156 14.76 -17.12 15.12
CA LEU A 156 14.41 -15.91 15.84
C LEU A 156 12.99 -15.42 15.47
N ARG A 157 12.64 -15.42 14.18
CA ARG A 157 11.29 -15.05 13.73
C ARG A 157 10.21 -16.01 14.20
N GLU A 158 10.48 -17.32 14.23
CA GLU A 158 9.55 -18.33 14.79
C GLU A 158 9.29 -18.12 16.29
N ASN A 159 10.22 -17.45 16.98
CA ASN A 159 10.08 -17.01 18.37
C ASN A 159 9.57 -15.57 18.50
N GLU A 160 8.95 -15.00 17.47
CA GLU A 160 8.38 -13.64 17.45
C GLU A 160 9.39 -12.50 17.62
N ILE A 161 10.68 -12.75 17.39
CA ILE A 161 11.73 -11.71 17.44
C ILE A 161 11.89 -11.11 16.05
N LEU A 162 11.65 -9.80 15.93
CA LEU A 162 11.81 -9.07 14.67
C LEU A 162 13.26 -9.16 14.21
N THR A 163 13.47 -9.73 13.02
CA THR A 163 14.81 -10.07 12.54
C THR A 163 14.93 -9.85 11.03
N GLU A 164 15.89 -9.02 10.62
CA GLU A 164 16.25 -8.78 9.21
C GLU A 164 17.69 -9.27 8.95
N THR A 165 17.92 -9.88 7.79
CA THR A 165 19.24 -10.27 7.30
C THR A 165 19.44 -9.73 5.89
N MET A 166 20.68 -9.52 5.49
CA MET A 166 21.01 -9.24 4.09
C MET A 166 20.85 -10.51 3.24
N LEU A 167 20.70 -10.33 1.92
CA LEU A 167 20.74 -11.42 0.96
C LEU A 167 22.16 -11.70 0.46
N ASP A 168 23.00 -10.67 0.41
CA ASP A 168 24.37 -10.75 -0.05
C ASP A 168 25.37 -10.67 1.10
N SER A 169 26.51 -11.35 0.93
CA SER A 169 27.63 -11.21 1.83
C SER A 169 28.38 -9.89 1.58
N ALA A 170 28.92 -9.31 2.64
CA ALA A 170 29.79 -8.14 2.54
C ALA A 170 30.69 -8.03 3.77
N LYS A 171 31.79 -7.29 3.64
CA LYS A 171 32.65 -6.95 4.78
C LYS A 171 31.81 -6.38 5.93
N ILE A 172 32.07 -6.88 7.13
CA ILE A 172 31.34 -6.55 8.35
C ILE A 172 31.15 -5.04 8.56
N GLY A 173 32.19 -4.22 8.32
CA GLY A 173 32.11 -2.77 8.47
C GLY A 173 31.05 -2.12 7.56
N LYS A 174 30.90 -2.61 6.33
CA LYS A 174 29.86 -2.12 5.40
C LYS A 174 28.46 -2.49 5.89
N GLN A 175 28.30 -3.70 6.43
CA GLN A 175 27.01 -4.15 6.96
C GLN A 175 26.62 -3.41 8.25
N ILE A 176 27.58 -3.10 9.13
CA ILE A 176 27.35 -2.26 10.31
C ILE A 176 26.91 -0.85 9.89
N GLN A 177 27.57 -0.23 8.91
CA GLN A 177 27.14 1.08 8.38
C GLN A 177 25.71 1.04 7.81
N ILE A 178 25.34 -0.06 7.14
CA ILE A 178 23.96 -0.26 6.67
C ILE A 178 22.99 -0.36 7.86
N ALA A 179 23.39 -1.07 8.92
CA ALA A 179 22.59 -1.24 10.12
C ALA A 179 22.34 0.12 10.81
N GLU A 180 23.40 0.91 11.01
CA GLU A 180 23.32 2.26 11.59
C GLU A 180 22.44 3.17 10.73
N LYS A 181 22.65 3.20 9.41
CA LYS A 181 21.85 4.03 8.49
C LYS A 181 20.36 3.67 8.48
N LYS A 182 20.03 2.39 8.63
CA LYS A 182 18.65 1.90 8.69
C LYS A 182 18.02 2.06 10.08
N GLY A 183 18.79 2.44 11.10
CA GLY A 183 18.30 2.66 12.47
C GLY A 183 18.13 1.38 13.29
N TYR A 184 18.95 0.36 13.04
CA TYR A 184 19.01 -0.80 13.93
C TYR A 184 19.79 -0.45 15.20
N ARG A 185 19.34 -0.97 16.34
CA ARG A 185 20.10 -0.90 17.59
C ARG A 185 20.99 -2.11 17.78
N TYR A 186 20.49 -3.30 17.50
CA TYR A 186 21.18 -4.54 17.80
C TYR A 186 21.63 -5.27 16.54
N VAL A 187 22.91 -5.64 16.52
CA VAL A 187 23.51 -6.46 15.47
C VAL A 187 23.94 -7.79 16.08
N LEU A 188 23.50 -8.89 15.50
CA LEU A 188 23.84 -10.23 15.95
C LEU A 188 24.77 -10.90 14.93
N PHE A 189 26.03 -11.13 15.31
CA PHE A 189 27.04 -11.75 14.46
C PHE A 189 27.07 -13.26 14.68
N LEU A 190 27.14 -13.98 13.56
CA LEU A 190 27.34 -15.43 13.50
C LEU A 190 28.47 -15.71 12.50
N GLY A 191 29.68 -15.93 13.03
CA GLY A 191 30.84 -16.39 12.24
C GLY A 191 31.13 -17.87 12.44
N GLU A 192 32.18 -18.37 11.80
CA GLU A 192 32.58 -19.78 11.96
C GLU A 192 32.90 -20.14 13.42
N SER A 193 33.51 -19.22 14.17
CA SER A 193 33.80 -19.40 15.60
C SER A 193 32.54 -19.57 16.43
N GLU A 194 31.54 -18.72 16.19
CA GLU A 194 30.25 -18.70 16.87
C GLU A 194 29.49 -20.00 16.57
N ILE A 195 29.49 -20.45 15.31
CA ILE A 195 28.89 -21.73 14.91
C ILE A 195 29.55 -22.90 15.65
N ARG A 196 30.89 -22.96 15.65
CA ARG A 196 31.63 -24.06 16.32
C ARG A 196 31.45 -24.08 17.84
N THR A 197 31.26 -22.92 18.45
CA THR A 197 31.13 -22.78 19.91
C THR A 197 29.68 -22.75 20.39
N GLU A 198 28.71 -22.87 19.49
CA GLU A 198 27.28 -22.69 19.77
C GLU A 198 26.98 -21.38 20.52
N THR A 199 27.61 -20.30 20.09
CA THR A 199 27.38 -18.94 20.59
C THR A 199 26.97 -17.98 19.48
N VAL A 200 26.59 -16.76 19.84
CA VAL A 200 26.40 -15.60 18.94
C VAL A 200 26.94 -14.37 19.64
N GLN A 201 27.36 -13.37 18.87
CA GLN A 201 27.80 -12.09 19.42
C GLN A 201 26.75 -11.03 19.15
N ILE A 202 26.16 -10.44 20.20
CA ILE A 202 25.29 -9.29 20.06
C ILE A 202 26.08 -8.00 20.33
N LYS A 203 25.92 -7.00 19.46
CA LYS A 203 26.45 -5.66 19.64
C LYS A 203 25.32 -4.66 19.71
N ASP A 204 25.32 -3.82 20.73
CA ASP A 204 24.48 -2.63 20.82
C ASP A 204 25.21 -1.47 20.12
N LEU A 205 24.63 -0.95 19.04
CA LEU A 205 25.21 0.14 18.24
C LEU A 205 25.14 1.49 18.97
N ILE A 206 24.30 1.63 20.00
CA ILE A 206 24.20 2.86 20.79
C ILE A 206 25.30 2.89 21.85
N SER A 207 25.45 1.82 22.64
CA SER A 207 26.47 1.78 23.71
C SER A 207 27.85 1.36 23.20
N GLY A 208 27.92 0.68 22.05
CA GLY A 208 29.13 0.05 21.53
C GLY A 208 29.52 -1.25 22.24
N GLU A 209 28.78 -1.66 23.27
CA GLU A 209 29.05 -2.92 23.98
C GLU A 209 28.78 -4.13 23.10
N GLN A 210 29.62 -5.15 23.28
CA GLN A 210 29.48 -6.44 22.62
C GLN A 210 29.48 -7.56 23.66
N LYS A 211 28.54 -8.50 23.53
CA LYS A 211 28.35 -9.61 24.47
C LYS A 211 28.21 -10.92 23.70
N SER A 212 28.87 -11.96 24.19
CA SER A 212 28.69 -13.32 23.70
C SER A 212 27.50 -13.96 24.42
N LEU A 213 26.56 -14.50 23.66
CA LEU A 213 25.39 -15.20 24.17
C LEU A 213 25.40 -16.66 23.68
N PRO A 214 25.01 -17.63 24.52
CA PRO A 214 24.83 -19.00 24.08
C PRO A 214 23.65 -19.12 23.11
N ARG A 215 23.72 -20.06 22.15
CA ARG A 215 22.60 -20.38 21.26
C ARG A 215 21.42 -20.98 22.01
N LYS A 216 21.70 -21.76 23.05
CA LYS A 216 20.68 -22.36 23.91
C LYS A 216 20.00 -21.27 24.75
N GLY A 217 18.68 -21.12 24.60
CA GLY A 217 17.90 -20.09 25.30
C GLY A 217 18.12 -18.67 24.77
N LEU A 218 18.65 -18.54 23.54
CA LEU A 218 18.95 -17.24 22.94
C LEU A 218 17.69 -16.35 22.86
N SER A 219 16.58 -16.89 22.36
CA SER A 219 15.33 -16.13 22.20
C SER A 219 14.82 -15.55 23.54
N ASP A 220 14.86 -16.33 24.62
CA ASP A 220 14.45 -15.89 25.94
C ASP A 220 15.36 -14.77 26.49
N THR A 221 16.67 -14.92 26.25
CA THR A 221 17.68 -13.93 26.65
C THR A 221 17.45 -12.61 25.90
N LEU A 222 17.20 -12.67 24.59
CA LEU A 222 16.92 -11.49 23.76
C LEU A 222 15.64 -10.77 24.22
N LYS A 223 14.56 -11.51 24.49
CA LYS A 223 13.30 -10.95 25.01
C LYS A 223 13.48 -10.27 26.37
N LYS A 224 14.19 -10.94 27.29
CA LYS A 224 14.33 -10.48 28.68
C LYS A 224 15.33 -9.35 28.85
N ASP A 225 16.53 -9.50 28.31
CA ASP A 225 17.66 -8.62 28.61
C ASP A 225 17.76 -7.45 27.61
N PHE A 226 17.19 -7.60 26.41
CA PHE A 226 17.25 -6.61 25.33
C PHE A 226 15.87 -6.04 24.95
N GLN A 227 14.78 -6.56 25.55
CA GLN A 227 13.39 -6.11 25.34
C GLN A 227 12.95 -6.19 23.87
N LEU A 228 13.40 -7.25 23.18
CA LEU A 228 13.14 -7.55 21.77
C LEU A 228 11.94 -8.47 21.57
#